data_AF-A0A4Q3R6D3-F1
#
_entry.id   AF-A0A4Q3R6D3-F1
#
_cell.length_a   1.000
_cell.length_b   1.000
_cell.length_c   1.000
_cell.angle_alpha   90.00
_cell.angle_beta   90.00
_cell.angle_gamma   90.00
#
_symmetry.space_group_name_H-M   'P 1'
#
loop_
_entity.id
_entity.type
_entity.pdbx_description
1 polymer ?
#
loop_
_entity_poly.entity_id
_entity_poly.type
_entity_poly.pdbx_seq_one_letter_code
_entity_poly.pdbx_strand_id
1 'polypeptide(L)'
;IKLDNQDLKTVGGVVQDPPASSSFQFGYVSTFNPSSDFVQQASSDWQNCFTQTFVEVQPGTDIDALNKKITAFANSKLDKVKFEYFLFPMDKWRLYGDFKNGVNTGGMISYVKLFTIIAVIILLIACVNFMNLSTAKSEKRAKEVGIRKTLGSERKQLVVQFYSESLIFSLGSFLFSILTVYALLPLFNTMVAKELSLHLFDPKFLALGITMILLTGLLAGSYPALYLSSFNPIRVLKGSFLPGRSAALPRKVLVVFQFGISVLLISSTILIYQQIQHVKNRDLGYNPDNLLAIPSSADANKNVDVIRNELLQTNLVASLTRTSSPVTELWNFTPAPDWKGKPSDANIIMTAMRTDAGFATTVGARLLKGRDFTNQPVDSNAMMLNRAAVEIMQLKDPIGMQMRYGSRTYNVIGVTDNVVMGSPYAAVQPMMMLYGN
;
A
#
# COMPACT_ATOMS: atom_id res chain seq x y z
N ILE A 1 -8.79 -27.84 -25.95
CA ILE A 1 -7.65 -27.61 -25.03
C ILE A 1 -7.93 -28.40 -23.75
N LYS A 2 -6.93 -29.04 -23.15
CA LYS A 2 -7.11 -29.76 -21.89
C LYS A 2 -6.70 -28.85 -20.73
N LEU A 3 -7.64 -28.43 -19.90
CA LEU A 3 -7.38 -27.62 -18.71
C LEU A 3 -6.99 -28.56 -17.55
N ASP A 4 -5.89 -28.24 -16.86
CA ASP A 4 -5.33 -29.00 -15.73
C ASP A 4 -5.19 -30.50 -15.99
N ASN A 5 -4.97 -30.88 -17.25
CA ASN A 5 -4.89 -32.26 -17.70
C ASN A 5 -6.13 -33.14 -17.38
N GLN A 6 -7.26 -32.53 -17.00
CA GLN A 6 -8.49 -33.23 -16.61
C GLN A 6 -9.65 -32.87 -17.52
N ASP A 7 -9.85 -31.57 -17.78
CA ASP A 7 -11.05 -31.10 -18.45
C ASP A 7 -10.79 -30.77 -19.92
N LEU A 8 -11.40 -31.52 -20.83
CA LEU A 8 -11.50 -31.12 -22.24
C LEU A 8 -12.42 -29.91 -22.36
N LYS A 9 -11.84 -28.75 -22.69
CA LYS A 9 -12.56 -27.50 -22.95
C LYS A 9 -12.41 -27.08 -24.41
N THR A 10 -13.46 -26.46 -24.94
CA THR A 10 -13.45 -25.80 -26.26
C THR A 10 -13.23 -24.31 -26.07
N VAL A 11 -12.42 -23.69 -26.93
CA VAL A 11 -12.21 -22.23 -26.92
C VAL A 11 -13.47 -21.56 -27.47
N GLY A 12 -14.17 -20.79 -26.62
CA GLY A 12 -15.40 -20.08 -27.00
C GLY A 12 -15.16 -18.71 -27.66
N GLY A 13 -13.98 -18.12 -27.46
CA GLY A 13 -13.62 -16.84 -28.03
C GLY A 13 -12.22 -16.40 -27.59
N VAL A 14 -11.70 -15.38 -28.27
CA VAL A 14 -10.44 -14.71 -27.93
C VAL A 14 -10.78 -13.24 -27.69
N VAL A 15 -10.29 -12.69 -26.58
CA VAL A 15 -10.49 -11.29 -26.20
C VAL A 15 -9.15 -10.55 -26.29
N GLN A 16 -9.20 -9.24 -26.47
CA GLN A 16 -8.00 -8.40 -26.41
C GLN A 16 -7.41 -8.44 -25.00
N ASP A 17 -6.08 -8.45 -24.92
CA ASP A 17 -5.38 -8.43 -23.64
C ASP A 17 -5.80 -7.21 -22.80
N PRO A 18 -6.08 -7.40 -21.50
CA PRO A 18 -6.41 -6.28 -20.64
C PRO A 18 -5.23 -5.29 -20.59
N PRO A 19 -5.50 -3.98 -20.57
CA PRO A 19 -4.43 -2.99 -20.43
C PRO A 19 -3.58 -3.25 -19.19
N ALA A 20 -2.30 -2.91 -19.21
CA ALA A 20 -1.40 -3.08 -18.06
C ALA A 20 -1.86 -2.33 -16.79
N SER A 21 -2.70 -1.30 -16.96
CA SER A 21 -3.32 -0.53 -15.87
C SER A 21 -4.59 -1.17 -15.29
N SER A 22 -5.07 -2.28 -15.87
CA SER A 22 -6.24 -3.01 -15.40
C SER A 22 -5.92 -3.80 -14.13
N SER A 23 -6.84 -3.77 -13.16
CA SER A 23 -6.80 -4.66 -11.99
C SER A 23 -7.17 -6.11 -12.33
N PHE A 24 -7.78 -6.33 -13.50
CA PHE A 24 -8.07 -7.65 -14.04
C PHE A 24 -6.99 -8.03 -15.04
N GLN A 25 -6.08 -8.88 -14.62
CA GLN A 25 -5.08 -9.54 -15.48
C GLN A 25 -5.43 -11.02 -15.52
N PHE A 26 -5.59 -11.60 -16.71
CA PHE A 26 -5.93 -13.02 -16.87
C PHE A 26 -5.28 -13.60 -18.12
N GLY A 27 -4.86 -14.87 -18.04
CA GLY A 27 -4.39 -15.62 -19.22
C GLY A 27 -5.52 -16.37 -19.94
N TYR A 28 -6.59 -16.71 -19.22
CA TYR A 28 -7.81 -17.30 -19.78
C TYR A 28 -8.99 -17.05 -18.84
N VAL A 29 -10.21 -17.19 -19.36
CA VAL A 29 -11.45 -17.16 -18.60
C VAL A 29 -12.20 -18.46 -18.84
N SER A 30 -12.62 -19.12 -17.77
CA SER A 30 -13.43 -20.33 -17.81
C SER A 30 -14.77 -20.10 -17.13
N THR A 31 -15.79 -20.86 -17.52
CA THR A 31 -17.09 -20.82 -16.85
C THR A 31 -16.98 -21.37 -15.43
N PHE A 32 -17.71 -20.73 -14.51
CA PHE A 32 -17.86 -21.23 -13.14
C PHE A 32 -18.62 -22.56 -13.16
N ASN A 33 -18.11 -23.58 -12.48
CA ASN A 33 -18.75 -24.91 -12.39
C ASN A 33 -19.48 -25.09 -11.06
N PRO A 34 -20.81 -24.84 -11.00
CA PRO A 34 -21.59 -25.00 -9.77
C PRO A 34 -21.70 -26.45 -9.32
N SER A 35 -21.44 -27.41 -10.21
CA SER A 35 -21.61 -28.84 -9.93
C SER A 35 -20.40 -29.51 -9.30
N SER A 36 -19.29 -28.79 -9.08
CA SER A 36 -18.13 -29.38 -8.40
C SER A 36 -18.44 -29.66 -6.93
N ASP A 37 -17.92 -30.78 -6.39
CA ASP A 37 -18.16 -31.21 -5.00
C ASP A 37 -17.81 -30.10 -3.99
N PHE A 38 -16.71 -29.39 -4.23
CA PHE A 38 -16.30 -28.25 -3.42
C PHE A 38 -17.34 -27.12 -3.44
N VAL A 39 -17.82 -26.72 -4.62
CA VAL A 39 -18.79 -25.62 -4.74
C VAL A 39 -20.13 -26.03 -4.15
N GLN A 40 -20.58 -27.26 -4.32
CA GLN A 40 -21.83 -27.74 -3.72
C GLN A 40 -21.77 -27.71 -2.18
N GLN A 41 -20.66 -28.19 -1.61
CA GLN A 41 -20.45 -28.13 -0.15
C GLN A 41 -20.37 -26.67 0.33
N ALA A 42 -19.58 -25.84 -0.35
CA ALA A 42 -19.38 -24.44 0.01
C ALA A 42 -20.66 -23.60 -0.12
N SER A 43 -21.51 -23.88 -1.12
CA SER A 43 -22.76 -23.14 -1.36
C SER A 43 -23.85 -23.41 -0.32
N SER A 44 -23.72 -24.48 0.46
CA SER A 44 -24.66 -24.80 1.54
C SER A 44 -24.38 -24.01 2.84
N ASP A 45 -23.21 -23.36 2.94
CA ASP A 45 -22.76 -22.62 4.11
C ASP A 45 -22.77 -21.10 3.84
N TRP A 46 -23.74 -20.40 4.44
CA TRP A 46 -23.90 -18.94 4.33
C TRP A 46 -22.78 -18.14 5.04
N GLN A 47 -21.91 -18.80 5.81
CA GLN A 47 -20.74 -18.16 6.44
C GLN A 47 -19.49 -18.27 5.59
N ASN A 48 -19.52 -19.07 4.51
CA ASN A 48 -18.34 -19.34 3.70
C ASN A 48 -18.09 -18.23 2.67
N CYS A 49 -16.88 -17.66 2.69
CA CYS A 49 -16.44 -16.58 1.81
C CYS A 49 -15.46 -17.07 0.74
N PHE A 50 -15.84 -18.10 -0.02
CA PHE A 50 -14.93 -18.75 -0.97
C PHE A 50 -14.86 -18.11 -2.36
N THR A 51 -15.74 -17.15 -2.67
CA THR A 51 -15.76 -16.47 -3.98
C THR A 51 -15.56 -14.98 -3.85
N GLN A 52 -14.87 -14.42 -4.85
CA GLN A 52 -14.90 -12.98 -5.10
C GLN A 52 -16.12 -12.68 -5.99
N THR A 53 -17.10 -11.96 -5.44
CA THR A 53 -18.35 -11.65 -6.14
C THR A 53 -18.33 -10.22 -6.67
N PHE A 54 -18.63 -10.06 -7.96
CA PHE A 54 -18.78 -8.76 -8.61
C PHE A 54 -20.25 -8.51 -8.93
N VAL A 55 -20.70 -7.28 -8.74
CA VAL A 55 -22.10 -6.88 -8.96
C VAL A 55 -22.13 -5.66 -9.87
N GLU A 56 -22.84 -5.78 -10.98
CA GLU A 56 -23.18 -4.64 -11.84
C GLU A 56 -24.53 -4.07 -11.37
N VAL A 57 -24.56 -2.76 -11.14
CA VAL A 57 -25.75 -2.04 -10.65
C VAL A 57 -26.31 -1.16 -11.76
N GLN A 58 -27.64 -0.96 -11.77
CA GLN A 58 -28.26 -0.05 -12.74
C GLN A 58 -27.90 1.41 -12.43
N PRO A 59 -27.75 2.28 -13.45
CA PRO A 59 -27.50 3.70 -13.24
C PRO A 59 -28.55 4.34 -12.31
N GLY A 60 -28.10 5.11 -11.31
CA GLY A 60 -28.98 5.76 -10.34
C GLY A 60 -29.43 4.89 -9.15
N THR A 61 -28.94 3.64 -9.05
CA THR A 61 -29.21 2.79 -7.89
C THR A 61 -28.66 3.41 -6.60
N ASP A 62 -29.50 3.48 -5.56
CA ASP A 62 -29.07 3.81 -4.20
C ASP A 62 -28.29 2.63 -3.60
N ILE A 63 -26.97 2.79 -3.53
CA ILE A 63 -26.04 1.77 -3.03
C ILE A 63 -26.26 1.50 -1.53
N ASP A 64 -26.60 2.51 -0.74
CA ASP A 64 -26.80 2.34 0.70
C ASP A 64 -28.09 1.55 0.97
N ALA A 65 -29.15 1.82 0.22
CA ALA A 65 -30.38 1.03 0.26
C ALA A 65 -30.14 -0.43 -0.20
N LEU A 66 -29.31 -0.64 -1.23
CA LEU A 66 -28.95 -1.96 -1.71
C LEU A 66 -28.12 -2.74 -0.68
N ASN A 67 -27.11 -2.11 -0.08
CA ASN A 67 -26.29 -2.71 0.99
C ASN A 67 -27.15 -3.17 2.17
N LYS A 68 -28.12 -2.36 2.60
CA LYS A 68 -29.09 -2.74 3.65
C LYS A 68 -29.91 -3.97 3.26
N LYS A 69 -30.39 -4.06 2.01
CA LYS A 69 -31.14 -5.22 1.52
C LYS A 69 -30.29 -6.49 1.49
N ILE A 70 -29.06 -6.41 0.97
CA ILE A 70 -28.12 -7.54 0.92
C ILE A 70 -27.82 -8.03 2.34
N THR A 71 -27.50 -7.10 3.25
CA THR A 71 -27.22 -7.41 4.65
C THR A 71 -28.40 -8.06 5.34
N ALA A 72 -29.62 -7.54 5.16
CA ALA A 72 -30.82 -8.12 5.75
C ALA A 72 -31.10 -9.53 5.21
N PHE A 73 -30.95 -9.74 3.90
CA PHE A 73 -31.16 -11.02 3.26
C PHE A 73 -30.14 -12.07 3.73
N ALA A 74 -28.84 -11.76 3.70
CA ALA A 74 -27.80 -12.69 4.15
C ALA A 74 -27.95 -13.04 5.63
N ASN A 75 -28.23 -12.05 6.48
CA ASN A 75 -28.45 -12.30 7.91
C ASN A 75 -29.74 -13.08 8.21
N SER A 76 -30.75 -13.08 7.32
CA SER A 76 -31.94 -13.93 7.50
C SER A 76 -31.64 -15.43 7.34
N LYS A 77 -30.47 -15.78 6.81
CA LYS A 77 -29.99 -17.15 6.63
C LYS A 77 -29.00 -17.59 7.71
N LEU A 78 -28.69 -16.69 8.64
CA LEU A 78 -27.69 -16.90 9.70
C LEU A 78 -28.36 -16.79 11.07
N ASP A 79 -28.17 -17.81 11.92
CA ASP A 79 -28.83 -17.87 13.23
C ASP A 79 -28.05 -17.14 14.34
N LYS A 80 -26.72 -17.20 14.30
CA LYS A 80 -25.85 -16.80 15.44
C LYS A 80 -24.89 -15.66 15.14
N VAL A 81 -24.40 -15.58 13.92
CA VAL A 81 -23.40 -14.58 13.51
C VAL A 81 -24.05 -13.65 12.51
N LYS A 82 -23.99 -12.34 12.79
CA LYS A 82 -24.47 -11.32 11.86
C LYS A 82 -23.27 -10.65 11.22
N PHE A 83 -23.29 -10.52 9.90
CA PHE A 83 -22.29 -9.80 9.14
C PHE A 83 -22.90 -8.55 8.52
N GLU A 84 -22.05 -7.55 8.28
CA GLU A 84 -22.40 -6.39 7.48
C GLU A 84 -21.81 -6.58 6.07
N TYR A 85 -22.68 -6.55 5.06
CA TYR A 85 -22.30 -6.72 3.66
C TYR A 85 -22.46 -5.38 2.95
N PHE A 86 -21.43 -4.98 2.20
CA PHE A 86 -21.46 -3.75 1.44
C PHE A 86 -20.79 -3.94 0.08
N LEU A 87 -21.32 -3.25 -0.92
CA LEU A 87 -20.72 -3.15 -2.24
C LEU A 87 -19.64 -2.08 -2.23
N PHE A 88 -18.46 -2.45 -2.74
CA PHE A 88 -17.34 -1.54 -2.82
C PHE A 88 -17.04 -1.16 -4.28
N PRO A 89 -17.20 0.13 -4.67
CA PRO A 89 -17.02 0.58 -6.06
C PRO A 89 -15.63 0.28 -6.64
N MET A 90 -15.60 -0.21 -7.88
CA MET A 90 -14.36 -0.62 -8.58
C MET A 90 -13.36 0.51 -8.78
N ASP A 91 -13.83 1.74 -8.97
CA ASP A 91 -13.01 2.95 -9.12
C ASP A 91 -12.20 3.29 -7.85
N LYS A 92 -12.60 2.76 -6.70
CA LYS A 92 -11.93 2.99 -5.41
C LYS A 92 -10.96 1.88 -5.01
N TRP A 93 -11.00 0.71 -5.65
CA TRP A 93 -10.22 -0.46 -5.24
C TRP A 93 -8.73 -0.20 -5.11
N ARG A 94 -8.17 0.58 -6.05
CA ARG A 94 -6.74 0.87 -6.08
C ARG A 94 -6.28 1.79 -4.95
N LEU A 95 -7.10 2.73 -4.50
CA LEU A 95 -6.67 3.78 -3.56
C LEU A 95 -7.21 3.59 -2.14
N TYR A 96 -8.36 2.93 -2.01
CA TYR A 96 -9.13 2.84 -0.78
C TYR A 96 -9.35 1.36 -0.40
N GLY A 97 -8.30 0.55 -0.39
CA GLY A 97 -8.42 -0.90 -0.13
C GLY A 97 -8.48 -1.31 1.34
N ASP A 98 -8.18 -0.41 2.29
CA ASP A 98 -8.06 -0.78 3.70
C ASP A 98 -9.38 -0.53 4.45
N PHE A 99 -9.84 -1.53 5.20
CA PHE A 99 -11.05 -1.47 6.00
C PHE A 99 -10.79 -1.88 7.45
N LYS A 100 -11.47 -1.24 8.40
CA LYS A 100 -11.59 -1.69 9.79
C LYS A 100 -13.06 -1.64 10.18
N ASN A 101 -13.61 -2.79 10.60
CA ASN A 101 -15.01 -2.94 10.98
C ASN A 101 -15.99 -2.40 9.91
N GLY A 102 -15.78 -2.75 8.64
CA GLY A 102 -16.61 -2.29 7.52
C GLY A 102 -16.38 -0.83 7.10
N VAL A 103 -15.61 -0.04 7.86
CA VAL A 103 -15.31 1.36 7.52
C VAL A 103 -13.99 1.43 6.75
N ASN A 104 -14.00 2.14 5.62
CA ASN A 104 -12.79 2.41 4.87
C ASN A 104 -11.83 3.29 5.70
N THR A 105 -10.67 2.75 6.05
CA THR A 105 -9.65 3.48 6.82
C THR A 105 -8.53 4.05 5.95
N GLY A 106 -8.62 3.87 4.63
CA GLY A 106 -7.66 4.39 3.66
C GLY A 106 -7.12 3.30 2.74
N GLY A 107 -5.81 3.26 2.56
CA GLY A 107 -5.12 2.41 1.60
C GLY A 107 -4.00 3.19 0.92
N MET A 108 -3.78 2.91 -0.36
CA MET A 108 -2.73 3.56 -1.13
C MET A 108 -2.94 5.06 -1.35
N ILE A 109 -4.14 5.59 -1.07
CA ILE A 109 -4.41 7.04 -1.05
C ILE A 109 -3.46 7.79 -0.09
N SER A 110 -3.01 7.14 0.99
CA SER A 110 -2.07 7.71 1.94
C SER A 110 -0.73 8.06 1.28
N TYR A 111 -0.25 7.21 0.37
CA TYR A 111 0.98 7.49 -0.40
C TYR A 111 0.79 8.66 -1.36
N VAL A 112 -0.36 8.73 -2.04
CA VAL A 112 -0.67 9.85 -2.94
C VAL A 112 -0.67 11.16 -2.15
N LYS A 113 -1.37 11.21 -1.01
CA LYS A 113 -1.40 12.39 -0.12
C LYS A 113 -0.01 12.77 0.37
N LEU A 114 0.79 11.78 0.81
CA LEU A 114 2.16 11.99 1.27
C LEU A 114 3.03 12.60 0.16
N PHE A 115 3.04 12.02 -1.03
CA PHE A 115 3.83 12.52 -2.16
C PHE A 115 3.36 13.90 -2.61
N THR A 116 2.06 14.18 -2.61
CA THR A 116 1.54 15.52 -2.90
C THR A 116 2.02 16.55 -1.87
N ILE A 117 1.97 16.23 -0.57
CA ILE A 117 2.46 17.13 0.48
C ILE A 117 3.95 17.40 0.31
N ILE A 118 4.76 16.36 0.08
CA ILE A 118 6.20 16.50 -0.15
C ILE A 118 6.47 17.37 -1.38
N ALA A 119 5.76 17.14 -2.49
CA ALA A 119 5.92 17.94 -3.70
C ALA A 119 5.60 19.42 -3.47
N VAL A 120 4.51 19.73 -2.75
CA VAL A 120 4.15 21.11 -2.38
C VAL A 120 5.23 21.74 -1.50
N ILE A 121 5.74 21.01 -0.51
CA ILE A 121 6.79 21.50 0.38
C ILE A 121 8.07 21.82 -0.41
N ILE A 122 8.51 20.92 -1.29
CA ILE A 122 9.70 21.15 -2.13
C ILE A 122 9.50 22.38 -3.04
N LEU A 123 8.31 22.54 -3.62
CA LEU A 123 7.96 23.70 -4.43
C LEU A 123 8.07 25.01 -3.65
N LEU A 124 7.56 25.03 -2.41
CA LEU A 124 7.64 26.19 -1.53
C LEU A 124 9.09 26.53 -1.18
N ILE A 125 9.93 25.53 -0.87
CA ILE A 125 11.37 25.73 -0.64
C ILE A 125 12.02 26.39 -1.86
N ALA A 126 11.72 25.91 -3.07
CA ALA A 126 12.26 26.47 -4.31
C ALA A 126 11.84 27.94 -4.50
N CYS A 127 10.56 28.26 -4.27
CA CYS A 127 10.04 29.63 -4.36
C CYS A 127 10.72 30.56 -3.34
N VAL A 128 10.83 30.12 -2.08
CA VAL A 128 11.47 30.89 -1.01
C VAL A 128 12.97 31.09 -1.29
N ASN A 129 13.65 30.07 -1.82
CA ASN A 129 15.05 30.18 -2.21
C ASN A 129 15.24 31.21 -3.33
N PHE A 130 14.38 31.21 -4.35
CA PHE A 130 14.41 32.23 -5.41
C PHE A 130 14.18 33.64 -4.87
N MET A 131 13.21 33.82 -3.97
CA MET A 131 12.98 35.10 -3.28
C MET A 131 14.23 35.53 -2.49
N ASN A 132 14.86 34.61 -1.76
CA ASN A 132 16.05 34.86 -0.96
C ASN A 132 17.24 35.28 -1.84
N LEU A 133 17.46 34.61 -2.97
CA LEU A 133 18.51 34.96 -3.93
C LEU A 133 18.26 36.34 -4.57
N SER A 134 17.01 36.62 -4.95
CA SER A 134 16.61 37.93 -5.48
C SER A 134 16.77 39.05 -4.45
N THR A 135 16.51 38.74 -3.18
CA THR A 135 16.71 39.65 -2.05
C THR A 135 18.18 39.87 -1.76
N ALA A 136 19.04 38.86 -1.87
CA ALA A 136 20.49 39.04 -1.72
C ALA A 136 21.06 40.00 -2.78
N LYS A 137 20.47 40.03 -3.98
CA LYS A 137 20.80 40.97 -5.07
C LYS A 137 20.04 42.31 -4.98
N SER A 138 19.29 42.55 -3.90
CA SER A 138 18.41 43.70 -3.77
C SER A 138 19.14 45.04 -3.77
N GLU A 139 20.38 45.13 -3.28
CA GLU A 139 21.12 46.39 -3.28
C GLU A 139 21.43 46.89 -4.69
N LYS A 140 21.92 45.99 -5.57
CA LYS A 140 22.17 46.29 -6.98
C LYS A 140 20.87 46.63 -7.71
N ARG A 141 19.81 45.84 -7.49
CA ARG A 141 18.49 46.07 -8.10
C ARG A 141 17.82 47.34 -7.57
N ALA A 142 18.05 47.72 -6.32
CA ALA A 142 17.49 48.94 -5.76
C ALA A 142 18.06 50.18 -6.44
N LYS A 143 19.38 50.22 -6.71
CA LYS A 143 20.02 51.30 -7.47
C LYS A 143 19.43 51.42 -8.89
N GLU A 144 19.24 50.29 -9.57
CA GLU A 144 18.59 50.23 -10.89
C GLU A 144 17.15 50.78 -10.87
N VAL A 145 16.34 50.35 -9.89
CA VAL A 145 14.97 50.83 -9.70
C VAL A 145 14.94 52.33 -9.36
N GLY A 146 15.87 52.79 -8.52
CA GLY A 146 15.99 54.20 -8.15
C GLY A 146 16.25 55.09 -9.36
N ILE A 147 17.19 54.70 -10.23
CA ILE A 147 17.50 55.41 -11.48
C ILE A 147 16.29 55.41 -12.43
N ARG A 148 15.60 54.27 -12.61
CA ARG A 148 14.41 54.18 -13.47
C ARG A 148 13.26 55.08 -12.99
N LYS A 149 13.02 55.14 -11.68
CA LYS A 149 12.01 56.03 -11.11
C LYS A 149 12.36 57.51 -11.27
N THR A 150 13.64 57.88 -11.15
CA THR A 150 14.06 59.27 -11.45
C THR A 150 13.91 59.62 -12.92
N LEU A 151 13.95 58.62 -13.82
CA LEU A 151 13.68 58.76 -15.25
C LEU A 151 12.18 58.65 -15.60
N GLY A 152 11.28 58.62 -14.61
CA GLY A 152 9.83 58.64 -14.83
C GLY A 152 9.12 57.28 -14.86
N SER A 153 9.80 56.17 -14.56
CA SER A 153 9.13 54.86 -14.50
C SER A 153 8.14 54.77 -13.34
N GLU A 154 6.90 54.38 -13.64
CA GLU A 154 5.87 54.16 -12.62
C GLU A 154 6.08 52.84 -11.88
N ARG A 155 5.59 52.78 -10.62
CA ARG A 155 5.66 51.55 -9.80
C ARG A 155 5.04 50.35 -10.50
N LYS A 156 3.92 50.53 -11.22
CA LYS A 156 3.22 49.46 -11.93
C LYS A 156 4.08 48.84 -13.04
N GLN A 157 4.83 49.66 -13.77
CA GLN A 157 5.74 49.18 -14.82
C GLN A 157 6.85 48.29 -14.24
N LEU A 158 7.41 48.68 -13.09
CA LEU A 158 8.44 47.89 -12.40
C LEU A 158 7.90 46.57 -11.84
N VAL A 159 6.67 46.59 -11.29
CA VAL A 159 5.99 45.38 -10.80
C VAL A 159 5.77 44.38 -11.93
N VAL A 160 5.25 44.84 -13.07
CA VAL A 160 5.03 44.00 -14.25
C VAL A 160 6.34 43.42 -14.76
N GLN A 161 7.40 44.24 -14.84
CA GLN A 161 8.72 43.77 -15.27
C GLN A 161 9.24 42.63 -14.39
N PHE A 162 9.16 42.76 -13.06
CA PHE A 162 9.66 41.73 -12.14
C PHE A 162 8.84 40.44 -12.16
N TYR A 163 7.51 40.53 -12.30
CA TYR A 163 6.68 39.34 -12.49
C TYR A 163 6.97 38.65 -13.82
N SER A 164 7.11 39.40 -14.91
CA SER A 164 7.48 38.83 -16.22
C SER A 164 8.84 38.14 -16.19
N GLU A 165 9.85 38.75 -15.52
CA GLU A 165 11.15 38.11 -15.33
C GLU A 165 11.01 36.78 -14.58
N SER A 166 10.24 36.76 -13.49
CA SER A 166 10.02 35.56 -12.67
C SER A 166 9.26 34.46 -13.44
N LEU A 167 8.27 34.85 -14.26
CA LEU A 167 7.54 33.92 -15.13
C LEU A 167 8.43 33.32 -16.22
N ILE A 168 9.33 34.11 -16.83
CA ILE A 168 10.30 33.60 -17.81
C ILE A 168 11.24 32.57 -17.17
N PHE A 169 11.76 32.86 -15.97
CA PHE A 169 12.57 31.89 -15.22
C PHE A 169 11.77 30.63 -14.91
N SER A 170 10.52 30.77 -14.46
CA SER A 170 9.66 29.63 -14.15
C SER A 170 9.37 28.76 -15.38
N LEU A 171 9.13 29.37 -16.54
CA LEU A 171 8.94 28.66 -17.80
C LEU A 171 10.21 27.91 -18.21
N GLY A 172 11.37 28.58 -18.13
CA GLY A 172 12.66 27.95 -18.42
C GLY A 172 12.95 26.76 -17.51
N SER A 173 12.69 26.90 -16.20
CA SER A 173 12.82 25.80 -15.23
C SER A 173 11.85 24.66 -15.50
N PHE A 174 10.62 24.94 -15.92
CA PHE A 174 9.65 23.90 -16.28
C PHE A 174 10.09 23.11 -17.52
N LEU A 175 10.55 23.78 -18.58
CA LEU A 175 11.10 23.11 -19.77
C LEU A 175 12.33 22.27 -19.43
N PHE A 176 13.23 22.81 -18.61
CA PHE A 176 14.41 22.08 -18.11
C PHE A 176 14.01 20.86 -17.27
N SER A 177 12.97 20.97 -16.45
CA SER A 177 12.42 19.85 -15.69
C SER A 177 11.87 18.76 -16.60
N ILE A 178 11.13 19.10 -17.66
CA ILE A 178 10.63 18.11 -18.64
C ILE A 178 11.80 17.35 -19.26
N LEU A 179 12.83 18.07 -19.72
CA LEU A 179 14.02 17.45 -20.32
C LEU A 179 14.71 16.49 -19.34
N THR A 180 14.88 16.93 -18.09
CA THR A 180 15.54 16.15 -17.03
C THR A 180 14.74 14.89 -16.69
N VAL A 181 13.42 15.00 -16.52
CA VAL A 181 12.56 13.85 -16.23
C VAL A 181 12.58 12.89 -17.41
N TYR A 182 12.47 13.37 -18.66
CA TYR A 182 12.51 12.52 -19.84
C TYR A 182 13.82 11.74 -19.96
N ALA A 183 14.96 12.36 -19.63
CA ALA A 183 16.27 11.69 -19.62
C ALA A 183 16.41 10.64 -18.52
N LEU A 184 15.83 10.88 -17.34
CA LEU A 184 15.93 9.97 -16.18
C LEU A 184 14.84 8.89 -16.14
N LEU A 185 13.72 9.08 -16.85
CA LEU A 185 12.59 8.16 -16.83
C LEU A 185 12.94 6.72 -17.21
N PRO A 186 13.78 6.44 -18.24
CA PRO A 186 14.15 5.07 -18.60
C PRO A 186 14.90 4.36 -17.47
N LEU A 187 15.84 5.05 -16.82
CA LEU A 187 16.58 4.51 -15.68
C LEU A 187 15.65 4.26 -14.48
N PHE A 188 14.70 5.17 -14.25
CA PHE A 188 13.72 4.97 -13.19
C PHE A 188 12.82 3.76 -13.48
N ASN A 189 12.33 3.62 -14.71
CA ASN A 189 11.49 2.51 -15.15
C ASN A 189 12.16 1.15 -14.97
N THR A 190 13.46 1.03 -15.24
CA THR A 190 14.21 -0.22 -14.98
C THR A 190 14.38 -0.49 -13.50
N MET A 191 14.63 0.54 -12.68
CA MET A 191 14.76 0.39 -11.22
C MET A 191 13.45 -0.05 -10.55
N VAL A 192 12.30 0.47 -11.00
CA VAL A 192 10.99 0.13 -10.40
C VAL A 192 10.25 -0.98 -11.14
N ALA A 193 10.81 -1.52 -12.23
CA ALA A 193 10.16 -2.49 -13.11
C ALA A 193 8.74 -2.04 -13.52
N LYS A 194 8.62 -0.79 -13.99
CA LYS A 194 7.38 -0.18 -14.49
C LYS A 194 7.59 0.54 -15.81
N GLU A 195 6.52 0.66 -16.58
CA GLU A 195 6.49 1.44 -17.82
C GLU A 195 5.77 2.77 -17.58
N LEU A 196 6.49 3.76 -17.04
CA LEU A 196 5.96 5.12 -16.92
C LEU A 196 6.27 5.90 -18.21
N SER A 197 5.28 6.63 -18.71
CA SER A 197 5.41 7.50 -19.87
C SER A 197 4.82 8.89 -19.58
N LEU A 198 5.39 9.92 -20.21
CA LEU A 198 4.89 11.28 -20.12
C LEU A 198 4.04 11.62 -21.33
N HIS A 199 2.73 11.78 -21.13
CA HIS A 199 1.82 12.26 -22.15
C HIS A 199 1.80 13.80 -22.15
N LEU A 200 2.83 14.41 -22.75
CA LEU A 200 3.01 15.87 -22.76
C LEU A 200 1.85 16.64 -23.39
N PHE A 201 1.11 16.00 -24.30
CA PHE A 201 -0.02 16.59 -25.01
C PHE A 201 -1.38 16.28 -24.38
N ASP A 202 -1.42 15.61 -23.22
CA ASP A 202 -2.67 15.46 -22.46
C ASP A 202 -3.14 16.85 -21.98
N PRO A 203 -4.38 17.28 -22.28
CA PRO A 203 -4.93 18.54 -21.81
C PRO A 203 -4.80 18.74 -20.29
N LYS A 204 -4.91 17.66 -19.51
CA LYS A 204 -4.76 17.73 -18.05
C LYS A 204 -3.34 18.06 -17.63
N PHE A 205 -2.35 17.45 -18.30
CA PHE A 205 -0.93 17.71 -18.04
C PHE A 205 -0.57 19.16 -18.38
N LEU A 206 -1.02 19.65 -19.54
CA LEU A 206 -0.79 21.03 -19.96
C LEU A 206 -1.44 22.04 -19.02
N ALA A 207 -2.71 21.81 -18.64
CA ALA A 207 -3.41 22.68 -17.69
C ALA A 207 -2.69 22.75 -16.33
N LEU A 208 -2.22 21.61 -15.82
CA LEU A 208 -1.48 21.56 -14.56
C LEU A 208 -0.09 22.21 -14.69
N GLY A 209 0.60 22.02 -15.81
CA GLY A 209 1.89 22.66 -16.09
C GLY A 209 1.79 24.19 -16.15
N ILE A 210 0.80 24.73 -16.87
CA ILE A 210 0.52 26.17 -16.93
C ILE A 210 0.20 26.71 -15.53
N THR A 211 -0.65 26.00 -14.78
CA THR A 211 -1.00 26.38 -13.41
C THR A 211 0.24 26.45 -12.52
N MET A 212 1.14 25.47 -12.63
CA MET A 212 2.38 25.44 -11.87
C MET A 212 3.30 26.59 -12.24
N ILE A 213 3.52 26.88 -13.53
CA ILE A 213 4.36 28.01 -13.99
C ILE A 213 3.85 29.34 -13.45
N LEU A 214 2.53 29.57 -13.54
CA LEU A 214 1.91 30.80 -13.04
C LEU A 214 2.06 30.89 -11.52
N LEU A 215 1.75 29.81 -10.80
CA LEU A 215 1.81 29.78 -9.35
C LEU A 215 3.24 30.00 -8.84
N THR A 216 4.24 29.32 -9.39
CA THR A 216 5.65 29.49 -8.98
C THR A 216 6.20 30.85 -9.38
N GLY A 217 5.90 31.33 -10.59
CA GLY A 217 6.35 32.65 -11.05
C GLY A 217 5.77 33.80 -10.21
N LEU A 218 4.48 33.72 -9.87
CA LEU A 218 3.81 34.70 -9.01
C LEU A 218 4.32 34.64 -7.57
N LEU A 219 4.43 33.44 -6.99
CA LEU A 219 4.96 33.28 -5.64
C LEU A 219 6.40 33.77 -5.59
N ALA A 220 7.31 33.21 -6.39
CA ALA A 220 8.73 33.55 -6.36
C ALA A 220 9.01 35.03 -6.70
N GLY A 221 8.23 35.62 -7.60
CA GLY A 221 8.34 37.02 -8.00
C GLY A 221 7.70 38.04 -7.04
N SER A 222 6.86 37.59 -6.10
CA SER A 222 6.10 38.48 -5.22
C SER A 222 6.97 39.43 -4.39
N TYR A 223 8.05 38.94 -3.80
CA TYR A 223 8.94 39.78 -2.98
C TYR A 223 9.68 40.83 -3.83
N PRO A 224 10.40 40.48 -4.91
CA PRO A 224 10.99 41.48 -5.81
C PRO A 224 9.97 42.49 -6.36
N ALA A 225 8.82 42.01 -6.81
CA ALA A 225 7.81 42.84 -7.44
C ALA A 225 7.16 43.81 -6.46
N LEU A 226 6.75 43.38 -5.27
CA LEU A 226 5.99 44.22 -4.34
C LEU A 226 6.88 45.07 -3.44
N TYR A 227 7.99 44.49 -2.95
CA TYR A 227 8.87 45.13 -1.98
C TYR A 227 9.90 46.05 -2.66
N LEU A 228 10.65 45.57 -3.67
CA LEU A 228 11.69 46.38 -4.32
C LEU A 228 11.09 47.53 -5.14
N SER A 229 9.92 47.31 -5.78
CA SER A 229 9.24 48.38 -6.52
C SER A 229 8.75 49.53 -5.63
N SER A 230 8.68 49.35 -4.31
CA SER A 230 8.19 50.37 -3.37
C SER A 230 9.27 51.38 -2.94
N PHE A 231 10.54 51.18 -3.34
CA PHE A 231 11.64 52.01 -2.84
C PHE A 231 11.58 53.48 -3.28
N ASN A 232 11.96 54.38 -2.36
CA ASN A 232 12.04 55.81 -2.59
C ASN A 232 13.42 56.18 -3.19
N PRO A 233 13.48 56.78 -4.39
CA PRO A 233 14.73 57.09 -5.09
C PRO A 233 15.70 57.95 -4.28
N ILE A 234 15.19 58.88 -3.48
CA ILE A 234 16.01 59.83 -2.70
C ILE A 234 16.83 59.10 -1.64
N ARG A 235 16.27 58.06 -1.02
CA ARG A 235 16.97 57.24 -0.01
C ARG A 235 17.98 56.29 -0.64
N VAL A 236 17.65 55.75 -1.82
CA VAL A 236 18.49 54.78 -2.53
C VAL A 236 19.77 55.41 -3.08
N LEU A 237 19.68 56.64 -3.60
CA LEU A 237 20.80 57.32 -4.26
C LEU A 237 21.76 58.03 -3.28
N LYS A 238 21.31 58.37 -2.06
CA LYS A 238 22.15 59.02 -1.04
C LYS A 238 23.04 58.06 -0.22
N GLY A 239 23.05 56.77 -0.52
CA GLY A 239 23.96 55.79 0.11
C GLY A 239 23.69 55.45 1.58
N SER A 240 22.75 56.11 2.26
CA SER A 240 22.31 55.78 3.62
C SER A 240 21.35 54.58 3.64
N PHE A 241 21.87 53.44 3.18
CA PHE A 241 21.17 52.16 3.17
C PHE A 241 21.28 51.48 4.55
N LEU A 242 20.55 52.01 5.54
CA LEU A 242 20.21 51.25 6.73
C LEU A 242 18.80 50.69 6.53
N PRO A 243 18.64 49.45 6.02
CA PRO A 243 17.34 48.82 5.97
C PRO A 243 16.77 48.82 7.39
N GLY A 244 15.67 49.55 7.62
CA GLY A 244 15.03 49.60 8.92
C GLY A 244 14.68 48.20 9.42
N ARG A 245 14.52 48.03 10.74
CA ARG A 245 14.21 46.74 11.40
C ARG A 245 13.06 45.96 10.72
N SER A 246 12.11 46.65 10.10
CA SER A 246 10.98 46.10 9.33
C SER A 246 11.33 45.52 7.95
N ALA A 247 12.43 45.93 7.33
CA ALA A 247 12.92 45.41 6.05
C ALA A 247 13.61 44.05 6.17
N ALA A 248 14.24 43.77 7.31
CA ALA A 248 14.98 42.54 7.56
C ALA A 248 14.11 41.39 8.08
N LEU A 249 12.94 41.70 8.67
CA LEU A 249 12.05 40.73 9.30
C LEU A 249 11.49 39.70 8.29
N PRO A 250 10.94 40.10 7.12
CA PRO A 250 10.36 39.15 6.17
C PRO A 250 11.40 38.16 5.63
N ARG A 251 12.62 38.64 5.34
CA ARG A 251 13.74 37.79 4.90
C ARG A 251 14.15 36.81 6.00
N LYS A 252 14.27 37.27 7.25
CA LYS A 252 14.63 36.38 8.38
C LYS A 252 13.58 35.28 8.57
N VAL A 253 12.29 35.62 8.49
CA VAL A 253 11.19 34.65 8.58
C VAL A 253 11.25 33.65 7.42
N LEU A 254 11.41 34.12 6.18
CA LEU A 254 11.54 33.25 5.00
C LEU A 254 12.73 32.30 5.10
N VAL A 255 13.89 32.78 5.55
CA VAL A 255 15.10 31.98 5.73
C VAL A 255 14.91 30.93 6.83
N VAL A 256 14.38 31.32 8.00
CA VAL A 256 14.11 30.38 9.10
C VAL A 256 13.08 29.33 8.69
N PHE A 257 12.02 29.74 7.97
CA PHE A 257 11.01 28.82 7.42
C PHE A 257 11.63 27.82 6.44
N GLN A 258 12.46 28.29 5.50
CA GLN A 258 13.17 27.44 4.54
C GLN A 258 14.03 26.39 5.25
N PHE A 259 14.92 26.83 6.14
CA PHE A 259 15.81 25.92 6.86
C PHE A 259 15.05 24.98 7.79
N GLY A 260 13.98 25.44 8.45
CA GLY A 260 13.13 24.60 9.29
C GLY A 260 12.48 23.46 8.51
N ILE A 261 11.94 23.76 7.33
CA ILE A 261 11.39 22.73 6.43
C ILE A 261 12.47 21.77 5.94
N SER A 262 13.64 22.28 5.53
CA SER A 262 14.74 21.43 5.07
C SER A 262 15.20 20.47 6.16
N VAL A 263 15.34 20.93 7.41
CA VAL A 263 15.65 20.07 8.56
C VAL A 263 14.56 19.02 8.75
N LEU A 264 13.28 19.40 8.70
CA LEU A 264 12.15 18.46 8.81
C LEU A 264 12.21 17.36 7.73
N LEU A 265 12.49 17.73 6.47
CA LEU A 265 12.59 16.75 5.37
C LEU A 265 13.77 15.79 5.54
N ILE A 266 14.94 16.31 5.95
CA ILE A 266 16.13 15.49 6.22
C ILE A 266 15.85 14.53 7.37
N SER A 267 15.30 15.01 8.49
CA SER A 267 14.88 14.17 9.62
C SER A 267 13.84 13.12 9.21
N SER A 268 12.83 13.50 8.41
CA SER A 268 11.81 12.57 7.92
C SER A 268 12.43 11.46 7.05
N THR A 269 13.38 11.81 6.20
CA THR A 269 14.09 10.84 5.34
C THR A 269 14.92 9.86 6.18
N ILE A 270 15.62 10.37 7.20
CA ILE A 270 16.39 9.54 8.13
C ILE A 270 15.45 8.60 8.91
N LEU A 271 14.32 9.09 9.41
CA LEU A 271 13.33 8.27 10.12
C LEU A 271 12.73 7.19 9.22
N ILE A 272 12.35 7.52 7.98
CA ILE A 272 11.83 6.54 7.01
C ILE A 272 12.90 5.47 6.73
N TYR A 273 14.15 5.89 6.52
CA TYR A 273 15.25 4.96 6.32
C TYR A 273 15.45 4.03 7.53
N GLN A 274 15.42 4.59 8.75
CA GLN A 274 15.50 3.80 9.99
C GLN A 274 14.32 2.84 10.13
N GLN A 275 13.10 3.25 9.77
CA GLN A 275 11.93 2.37 9.76
C GLN A 275 12.08 1.22 8.75
N ILE A 276 12.56 1.50 7.53
CA ILE A 276 12.82 0.46 6.53
C ILE A 276 13.86 -0.54 7.06
N GLN A 277 14.95 -0.06 7.67
CA GLN A 277 15.96 -0.95 8.27
C GLN A 277 15.40 -1.75 9.45
N HIS A 278 14.59 -1.13 10.31
CA HIS A 278 13.95 -1.80 11.43
C HIS A 278 13.04 -2.94 10.97
N VAL A 279 12.24 -2.70 9.92
CA VAL A 279 11.32 -3.69 9.37
C VAL A 279 12.06 -4.78 8.58
N LYS A 280 13.14 -4.43 7.86
CA LYS A 280 14.00 -5.39 7.18
C LYS A 280 14.70 -6.35 8.15
N ASN A 281 15.05 -5.87 9.34
CA ASN A 281 15.71 -6.64 10.39
C ASN A 281 14.74 -7.24 11.43
N ARG A 282 13.42 -7.10 11.22
CA ARG A 282 12.41 -7.69 12.09
C ARG A 282 12.49 -9.21 11.98
N ASP A 283 12.55 -9.89 13.11
CA ASP A 283 12.43 -11.35 13.14
C ASP A 283 11.07 -11.75 12.55
N LEU A 284 11.13 -12.48 11.43
CA LEU A 284 9.94 -12.94 10.71
C LEU A 284 9.31 -14.17 11.39
N GLY A 285 10.02 -14.81 12.33
CA GLY A 285 9.59 -16.04 13.00
C GLY A 285 9.67 -17.28 12.10
N TYR A 286 10.25 -17.15 10.91
CA TYR A 286 10.57 -18.22 9.99
C TYR A 286 11.88 -17.92 9.27
N ASN A 287 12.46 -18.93 8.61
CA ASN A 287 13.67 -18.74 7.82
C ASN A 287 13.31 -18.50 6.34
N PRO A 288 13.47 -17.27 5.81
CA PRO A 288 13.25 -17.01 4.39
C PRO A 288 14.40 -17.52 3.51
N ASP A 289 15.59 -17.73 4.08
CA ASP A 289 16.77 -18.13 3.32
C ASP A 289 16.62 -19.60 2.88
N ASN A 290 16.58 -19.84 1.57
CA ASN A 290 16.41 -21.15 0.92
C ASN A 290 15.01 -21.79 1.06
N LEU A 291 13.97 -21.00 1.37
CA LEU A 291 12.59 -21.46 1.33
C LEU A 291 11.98 -21.19 -0.06
N LEU A 292 11.55 -22.25 -0.76
CA LEU A 292 10.91 -22.15 -2.06
C LEU A 292 9.43 -22.56 -1.98
N ALA A 293 8.55 -21.71 -2.49
CA ALA A 293 7.12 -22.01 -2.64
C ALA A 293 6.80 -22.25 -4.12
N ILE A 294 6.20 -23.40 -4.41
CA ILE A 294 5.79 -23.78 -5.77
C ILE A 294 4.28 -24.05 -5.76
N PRO A 295 3.49 -23.43 -6.65
CA PRO A 295 2.08 -23.77 -6.81
C PRO A 295 1.91 -25.26 -7.16
N SER A 296 1.05 -25.97 -6.42
CA SER A 296 0.81 -27.40 -6.64
C SER A 296 -0.31 -27.64 -7.66
N SER A 297 -0.19 -28.68 -8.47
CA SER A 297 -1.23 -29.15 -9.39
C SER A 297 -2.07 -30.28 -8.78
N ALA A 298 -3.22 -30.60 -9.40
CA ALA A 298 -4.05 -31.72 -8.95
C ALA A 298 -3.30 -33.07 -8.96
N ASP A 299 -2.47 -33.30 -9.97
CA ASP A 299 -1.68 -34.54 -10.09
C ASP A 299 -0.54 -34.58 -9.07
N ALA A 300 0.11 -33.44 -8.79
CA ALA A 300 1.11 -33.34 -7.73
C ALA A 300 0.49 -33.58 -6.35
N ASN A 301 -0.73 -33.08 -6.12
CA ASN A 301 -1.44 -33.29 -4.86
C ASN A 301 -1.81 -34.76 -4.60
N LYS A 302 -2.10 -35.54 -5.65
CA LYS A 302 -2.38 -36.98 -5.54
C LYS A 302 -1.13 -37.81 -5.25
N ASN A 303 0.03 -37.38 -5.75
CA ASN A 303 1.28 -38.13 -5.67
C ASN A 303 2.30 -37.50 -4.69
N VAL A 304 1.82 -36.73 -3.72
CA VAL A 304 2.66 -35.89 -2.84
C VAL A 304 3.70 -36.72 -2.06
N ASP A 305 3.34 -37.92 -1.60
CA ASP A 305 4.27 -38.76 -0.83
C ASP A 305 5.42 -39.30 -1.70
N VAL A 306 5.13 -39.64 -2.97
CA VAL A 306 6.15 -40.07 -3.93
C VAL A 306 7.08 -38.90 -4.26
N ILE A 307 6.50 -37.73 -4.56
CA ILE A 307 7.26 -36.50 -4.85
C ILE A 307 8.13 -36.11 -3.65
N ARG A 308 7.57 -36.16 -2.43
CA ARG A 308 8.31 -35.89 -1.19
C ARG A 308 9.52 -36.82 -1.08
N ASN A 309 9.32 -38.12 -1.23
CA ASN A 309 10.39 -39.10 -1.08
C ASN A 309 11.48 -38.92 -2.14
N GLU A 310 11.12 -38.69 -3.40
CA GLU A 310 12.07 -38.46 -4.49
C GLU A 310 12.87 -37.17 -4.28
N LEU A 311 12.20 -36.07 -3.90
CA LEU A 311 12.88 -34.79 -3.62
C LEU A 311 13.83 -34.89 -2.43
N LEU A 312 13.43 -35.55 -1.34
CA LEU A 312 14.30 -35.77 -0.18
C LEU A 312 15.52 -36.64 -0.53
N GLN A 313 15.37 -37.61 -1.44
CA GLN A 313 16.47 -38.47 -1.90
C GLN A 313 17.53 -37.73 -2.73
N THR A 314 17.19 -36.58 -3.33
CA THR A 314 18.17 -35.78 -4.09
C THR A 314 19.28 -35.18 -3.22
N ASN A 315 19.10 -35.14 -1.89
CA ASN A 315 19.93 -34.40 -0.93
C ASN A 315 20.02 -32.88 -1.18
N LEU A 316 19.26 -32.34 -2.14
CA LEU A 316 19.13 -30.90 -2.38
C LEU A 316 17.99 -30.29 -1.55
N VAL A 317 16.99 -31.10 -1.21
CA VAL A 317 15.82 -30.69 -0.42
C VAL A 317 15.95 -31.28 0.97
N ALA A 318 16.10 -30.42 1.98
CA ALA A 318 16.23 -30.85 3.37
C ALA A 318 14.88 -31.28 4.00
N SER A 319 13.78 -30.63 3.60
CA SER A 319 12.44 -30.94 4.08
C SER A 319 11.38 -30.40 3.11
N LEU A 320 10.17 -30.96 3.17
CA LEU A 320 9.06 -30.54 2.33
C LEU A 320 7.75 -30.62 3.11
N THR A 321 6.96 -29.55 3.02
CA THR A 321 5.57 -29.51 3.50
C THR A 321 4.68 -28.93 2.41
N ARG A 322 3.38 -29.24 2.48
CA ARG A 322 2.35 -28.60 1.66
C ARG A 322 1.55 -27.68 2.55
N THR A 323 1.15 -26.54 2.01
CA THR A 323 0.28 -25.58 2.68
C THR A 323 -0.85 -25.14 1.75
N SER A 324 -1.99 -24.75 2.32
CA SER A 324 -3.12 -24.22 1.53
C SER A 324 -2.89 -22.79 1.02
N SER A 325 -1.94 -22.06 1.60
CA SER A 325 -1.51 -20.74 1.16
C SER A 325 0.01 -20.61 1.26
N PRO A 326 0.66 -19.71 0.49
CA PRO A 326 2.05 -19.37 0.70
C PRO A 326 2.31 -18.85 2.12
N VAL A 327 3.51 -19.06 2.66
CA VAL A 327 3.94 -18.53 3.97
C VAL A 327 3.99 -16.99 3.98
N THR A 328 3.88 -16.34 2.82
CA THR A 328 3.86 -14.88 2.68
C THR A 328 2.46 -14.30 2.55
N GLU A 329 1.41 -15.12 2.55
CA GLU A 329 0.04 -14.69 2.30
C GLU A 329 -0.98 -15.39 3.22
N LEU A 330 -2.07 -14.67 3.53
CA LEU A 330 -3.20 -15.16 4.31
C LEU A 330 -4.43 -15.26 3.40
N TRP A 331 -4.89 -16.46 3.11
CA TRP A 331 -6.03 -16.66 2.18
C TRP A 331 -7.36 -16.92 2.88
N ASN A 332 -7.34 -17.40 4.13
CA ASN A 332 -8.55 -17.83 4.81
C ASN A 332 -8.67 -17.21 6.19
N PHE A 333 -9.72 -16.41 6.38
CA PHE A 333 -10.10 -15.80 7.66
C PHE A 333 -11.39 -16.44 8.15
N THR A 334 -11.40 -16.81 9.42
CA THR A 334 -12.50 -17.59 10.01
C THR A 334 -12.66 -17.24 11.48
N PRO A 335 -13.86 -17.40 12.07
CA PRO A 335 -14.01 -17.33 13.52
C PRO A 335 -13.11 -18.33 14.24
N ALA A 336 -12.65 -17.94 15.43
CA ALA A 336 -11.92 -18.83 16.32
C ALA A 336 -12.74 -20.09 16.62
N PRO A 337 -12.09 -21.26 16.78
CA PRO A 337 -12.79 -22.48 17.16
C PRO A 337 -13.52 -22.31 18.49
N ASP A 338 -14.46 -23.19 18.80
CA ASP A 338 -15.10 -23.25 20.10
C ASP A 338 -14.27 -24.08 21.06
N TRP A 339 -13.92 -23.53 22.22
CA TRP A 339 -13.22 -24.26 23.27
C TRP A 339 -13.95 -24.10 24.61
N LYS A 340 -13.66 -25.02 25.54
CA LYS A 340 -14.20 -24.97 26.90
C LYS A 340 -13.72 -23.70 27.61
N GLY A 341 -14.65 -22.80 27.96
CA GLY A 341 -14.35 -21.54 28.63
C GLY A 341 -14.25 -20.32 27.70
N LYS A 342 -14.58 -20.46 26.41
CA LYS A 342 -14.75 -19.32 25.50
C LYS A 342 -15.85 -18.39 26.02
N PRO A 343 -15.59 -17.08 26.21
CA PRO A 343 -16.62 -16.10 26.55
C PRO A 343 -17.73 -16.07 25.48
N SER A 344 -18.99 -15.94 25.89
CA SER A 344 -20.14 -15.97 24.97
C SER A 344 -20.18 -14.79 23.98
N ASP A 345 -19.48 -13.72 24.29
CA ASP A 345 -19.34 -12.49 23.51
C ASP A 345 -18.01 -12.41 22.74
N ALA A 346 -17.13 -13.42 22.85
CA ALA A 346 -15.85 -13.41 22.18
C ALA A 346 -15.99 -13.62 20.67
N ASN A 347 -15.90 -12.53 19.90
CA ASN A 347 -15.82 -12.57 18.45
C ASN A 347 -14.36 -12.38 17.99
N ILE A 348 -13.63 -13.49 17.94
CA ILE A 348 -12.22 -13.52 17.53
C ILE A 348 -12.16 -14.06 16.10
N ILE A 349 -11.59 -13.28 15.18
CA ILE A 349 -11.24 -13.74 13.83
C ILE A 349 -9.78 -14.18 13.83
N MET A 350 -9.51 -15.33 13.21
CA MET A 350 -8.17 -15.86 13.01
C MET A 350 -7.97 -16.36 11.58
N THR A 351 -6.72 -16.52 11.19
CA THR A 351 -6.38 -17.18 9.95
C THR A 351 -6.36 -18.70 10.16
N ALA A 352 -6.92 -19.44 9.20
CA ALA A 352 -6.78 -20.89 9.16
C ALA A 352 -5.89 -21.29 7.97
N MET A 353 -4.86 -22.07 8.25
CA MET A 353 -4.01 -22.66 7.22
C MET A 353 -4.04 -24.17 7.33
N ARG A 354 -4.18 -24.86 6.21
CA ARG A 354 -4.00 -26.31 6.17
C ARG A 354 -2.56 -26.62 5.82
N THR A 355 -1.98 -27.58 6.51
CA THR A 355 -0.59 -27.99 6.28
C THR A 355 -0.39 -29.48 6.50
N ASP A 356 0.63 -30.03 5.84
CA ASP A 356 1.07 -31.40 6.04
C ASP A 356 2.14 -31.48 7.15
N ALA A 357 2.74 -32.66 7.31
CA ALA A 357 3.84 -32.88 8.25
C ALA A 357 5.04 -31.96 8.03
N GLY A 358 5.77 -31.69 9.12
CA GLY A 358 7.03 -30.95 9.07
C GLY A 358 6.90 -29.46 8.75
N PHE A 359 5.74 -28.84 9.01
CA PHE A 359 5.55 -27.42 8.76
C PHE A 359 6.60 -26.56 9.47
N ALA A 360 6.78 -26.76 10.78
CA ALA A 360 7.70 -25.97 11.58
C ALA A 360 9.16 -26.21 11.13
N THR A 361 9.49 -27.46 10.80
CA THR A 361 10.81 -27.83 10.29
C THR A 361 11.12 -27.19 8.93
N THR A 362 10.17 -27.26 7.98
CA THR A 362 10.38 -26.76 6.62
C THR A 362 10.39 -25.25 6.54
N VAL A 363 9.49 -24.60 7.27
CA VAL A 363 9.41 -23.13 7.29
C VAL A 363 10.48 -22.54 8.24
N GLY A 364 11.06 -23.35 9.13
CA GLY A 364 11.96 -22.86 10.17
C GLY A 364 11.22 -22.10 11.28
N ALA A 365 9.94 -22.38 11.48
CA ALA A 365 9.16 -21.78 12.54
C ALA A 365 9.55 -22.41 13.89
N ARG A 366 9.81 -21.56 14.91
CA ARG A 366 10.18 -22.04 16.25
C ARG A 366 8.96 -22.64 16.94
N LEU A 367 9.05 -23.90 17.38
CA LEU A 367 8.02 -24.51 18.21
C LEU A 367 8.24 -24.11 19.68
N LEU A 368 7.23 -23.52 20.31
CA LEU A 368 7.26 -23.08 21.71
C LEU A 368 6.80 -24.17 22.67
N LYS A 369 5.79 -24.96 22.29
CA LYS A 369 5.25 -26.08 23.08
C LYS A 369 4.75 -27.20 22.16
N GLY A 370 4.73 -28.42 22.68
CA GLY A 370 4.15 -29.59 22.01
C GLY A 370 5.03 -30.14 20.88
N ARG A 371 4.41 -30.59 19.79
CA ARG A 371 5.08 -31.17 18.62
C ARG A 371 4.52 -30.63 17.31
N ASP A 372 5.29 -30.80 16.23
CA ASP A 372 4.84 -30.58 14.85
C ASP A 372 3.99 -31.77 14.35
N PHE A 373 3.38 -31.62 13.18
CA PHE A 373 2.69 -32.70 12.46
C PHE A 373 3.71 -33.74 11.96
N THR A 374 3.36 -35.02 12.09
CA THR A 374 4.26 -36.18 11.88
C THR A 374 3.78 -37.14 10.78
N ASN A 375 2.76 -36.75 10.01
CA ASN A 375 2.12 -37.57 8.97
C ASN A 375 1.47 -38.85 9.53
N GLN A 376 1.09 -38.86 10.81
CA GLN A 376 0.48 -40.02 11.46
C GLN A 376 -1.05 -39.92 11.45
N PRO A 377 -1.79 -41.04 11.48
CA PRO A 377 -3.27 -41.02 11.53
C PRO A 377 -3.85 -40.21 12.70
N VAL A 378 -3.12 -40.11 13.82
CA VAL A 378 -3.51 -39.27 14.97
C VAL A 378 -3.55 -37.77 14.64
N ASP A 379 -2.80 -37.34 13.62
CA ASP A 379 -2.74 -35.94 13.20
C ASP A 379 -4.00 -35.51 12.44
N SER A 380 -4.84 -36.43 11.96
CA SER A 380 -6.09 -36.09 11.24
C SER A 380 -7.09 -35.25 12.04
N ASN A 381 -7.00 -35.27 13.38
CA ASN A 381 -7.77 -34.42 14.28
C ASN A 381 -6.85 -33.54 15.14
N ALA A 382 -5.68 -33.16 14.62
CA ALA A 382 -4.74 -32.30 15.32
C ALA A 382 -4.77 -30.87 14.77
N MET A 383 -4.51 -29.91 15.66
CA MET A 383 -4.26 -28.52 15.29
C MET A 383 -3.04 -27.96 16.00
N MET A 384 -2.44 -26.95 15.39
CA MET A 384 -1.42 -26.11 16.00
C MET A 384 -1.89 -24.67 16.04
N LEU A 385 -1.45 -23.93 17.05
CA LEU A 385 -1.75 -22.50 17.22
C LEU A 385 -0.45 -21.70 17.17
N ASN A 386 -0.49 -20.46 16.69
CA ASN A 386 0.62 -19.55 16.92
C ASN A 386 0.49 -18.84 18.28
N ARG A 387 1.57 -18.22 18.74
CA ARG A 387 1.59 -17.44 19.98
C ARG A 387 0.49 -16.37 20.03
N ALA A 388 0.26 -15.64 18.93
CA ALA A 388 -0.79 -14.62 18.85
C ALA A 388 -2.20 -15.18 19.10
N ALA A 389 -2.51 -16.39 18.62
CA ALA A 389 -3.78 -17.07 18.90
C ALA A 389 -3.91 -17.44 20.39
N VAL A 390 -2.85 -17.97 20.99
CA VAL A 390 -2.83 -18.32 22.42
C VAL A 390 -3.03 -17.08 23.30
N GLU A 391 -2.39 -15.96 22.96
CA GLU A 391 -2.50 -14.69 23.67
C GLU A 391 -3.91 -14.08 23.57
N ILE A 392 -4.47 -13.98 22.37
CA ILE A 392 -5.80 -13.37 22.17
C ILE A 392 -6.93 -14.22 22.76
N MET A 393 -6.78 -15.55 22.72
CA MET A 393 -7.72 -16.49 23.34
C MET A 393 -7.48 -16.65 24.85
N GLN A 394 -6.44 -16.02 25.40
CA GLN A 394 -6.05 -16.06 26.82
C GLN A 394 -5.85 -17.50 27.35
N LEU A 395 -5.28 -18.38 26.52
CA LEU A 395 -5.08 -19.79 26.87
C LEU A 395 -3.80 -19.96 27.70
N LYS A 396 -3.91 -20.59 28.87
CA LYS A 396 -2.75 -20.84 29.76
C LYS A 396 -1.96 -22.09 29.35
N ASP A 397 -2.66 -23.20 29.12
CA ASP A 397 -2.06 -24.46 28.68
C ASP A 397 -2.87 -25.08 27.55
N PRO A 398 -2.57 -24.69 26.30
CA PRO A 398 -3.40 -25.08 25.17
C PRO A 398 -3.17 -26.53 24.73
N ILE A 399 -2.03 -27.15 25.06
CA ILE A 399 -1.69 -28.50 24.58
C ILE A 399 -2.68 -29.53 25.14
N GLY A 400 -3.24 -30.36 24.26
CA GLY A 400 -4.26 -31.37 24.59
C GLY A 400 -5.68 -30.81 24.72
N MET A 401 -5.89 -29.49 24.61
CA MET A 401 -7.24 -28.92 24.61
C MET A 401 -8.00 -29.36 23.35
N GLN A 402 -9.27 -29.73 23.55
CA GLN A 402 -10.21 -29.99 22.47
C GLN A 402 -10.86 -28.68 22.03
N MET A 403 -10.78 -28.41 20.73
CA MET A 403 -11.35 -27.24 20.09
C MET A 403 -12.21 -27.67 18.91
N ARG A 404 -13.47 -27.25 18.89
CA ARG A 404 -14.41 -27.56 17.81
C ARG A 404 -14.30 -26.52 16.71
N TYR A 405 -14.02 -26.96 15.50
CA TYR A 405 -13.99 -26.13 14.31
C TYR A 405 -14.83 -26.77 13.20
N GLY A 406 -15.87 -26.07 12.74
CA GLY A 406 -16.88 -26.65 11.87
C GLY A 406 -17.58 -27.86 12.53
N SER A 407 -17.65 -28.98 11.81
CA SER A 407 -18.22 -30.23 12.31
C SER A 407 -17.22 -31.15 13.04
N ARG A 408 -15.94 -30.75 13.13
CA ARG A 408 -14.86 -31.58 13.67
C ARG A 408 -14.32 -31.03 14.98
N THR A 409 -13.81 -31.92 15.82
CA THR A 409 -13.10 -31.58 17.06
C THR A 409 -11.62 -31.88 16.86
N TYR A 410 -10.79 -30.88 17.10
CA TYR A 410 -9.35 -30.94 16.98
C TYR A 410 -8.70 -30.91 18.35
N ASN A 411 -7.60 -31.63 18.51
CA ASN A 411 -6.72 -31.57 19.68
C ASN A 411 -5.56 -30.64 19.36
N VAL A 412 -5.29 -29.67 20.22
CA VAL A 412 -4.10 -28.83 20.07
C VAL A 412 -2.86 -29.65 20.41
N ILE A 413 -1.98 -29.86 19.42
CA ILE A 413 -0.76 -30.67 19.59
C ILE A 413 0.51 -29.82 19.73
N GLY A 414 0.45 -28.54 19.35
CA GLY A 414 1.62 -27.67 19.30
C GLY A 414 1.29 -26.19 19.30
N VAL A 415 2.23 -25.39 19.80
CA VAL A 415 2.21 -23.93 19.70
C VAL A 415 3.50 -23.46 19.05
N THR A 416 3.38 -22.75 17.93
CA THR A 416 4.54 -22.11 17.27
C THR A 416 4.72 -20.68 17.75
N ASP A 417 5.92 -20.15 17.58
CA ASP A 417 6.13 -18.71 17.61
C ASP A 417 5.39 -18.04 16.44
N ASN A 418 5.33 -16.72 16.48
CA ASN A 418 4.62 -15.91 15.51
C ASN A 418 5.38 -15.86 14.18
N VAL A 419 4.76 -16.36 13.11
CA VAL A 419 5.26 -16.24 11.74
C VAL A 419 4.60 -15.04 11.07
N VAL A 420 5.40 -14.13 10.51
CA VAL A 420 4.91 -12.93 9.81
C VAL A 420 4.48 -13.30 8.39
N MET A 421 3.25 -13.78 8.22
CA MET A 421 2.72 -14.28 6.94
C MET A 421 2.02 -13.23 6.05
N GLY A 422 2.54 -12.00 6.00
CA GLY A 422 1.91 -10.93 5.25
C GLY A 422 2.69 -9.63 5.33
N SER A 423 2.03 -8.52 5.65
CA SER A 423 2.73 -7.23 5.78
C SER A 423 3.72 -7.26 6.94
N PRO A 424 5.02 -6.95 6.71
CA PRO A 424 6.02 -6.91 7.77
C PRO A 424 5.85 -5.68 8.68
N TYR A 425 4.95 -4.76 8.32
CA TYR A 425 4.55 -3.61 9.12
C TYR A 425 3.35 -3.91 10.04
N ALA A 426 2.63 -5.01 9.81
CA ALA A 426 1.44 -5.36 10.58
C ALA A 426 1.78 -6.19 11.83
N ALA A 427 0.84 -6.21 12.78
CA ALA A 427 0.83 -7.20 13.84
C ALA A 427 0.55 -8.60 13.25
N VAL A 428 1.14 -9.63 13.86
CA VAL A 428 0.93 -11.01 13.42
C VAL A 428 -0.49 -11.43 13.77
N GLN A 429 -1.20 -11.98 12.78
CA GLN A 429 -2.57 -12.43 12.97
C GLN A 429 -2.62 -13.71 13.81
N PRO A 430 -3.63 -13.88 14.69
CA PRO A 430 -3.85 -15.15 15.34
C PRO A 430 -4.12 -16.22 14.27
N MET A 431 -3.46 -17.36 14.38
CA MET A 431 -3.51 -18.41 13.37
C MET A 431 -3.71 -19.78 14.00
N MET A 432 -4.55 -20.58 13.34
CA MET A 432 -4.60 -22.02 13.54
C MET A 432 -4.13 -22.76 12.29
N MET A 433 -3.38 -23.83 12.52
CA MET A 433 -2.90 -24.72 11.48
C MET A 433 -3.59 -26.07 11.65
N LEU A 434 -4.19 -26.58 10.59
CA LEU A 434 -4.92 -27.85 10.58
C LEU A 434 -4.18 -28.84 9.70
N TYR A 435 -4.15 -30.10 10.12
CA TYR A 435 -3.51 -31.13 9.33
C TYR A 435 -4.32 -31.51 8.08
N GLY A 436 -3.63 -31.59 6.94
CA GLY A 436 -4.16 -32.10 5.68
C GLY A 436 -4.91 -31.05 4.84
N ASN A 437 -4.81 -31.19 3.51
CA ASN A 437 -5.42 -30.29 2.52
C ASN A 437 -6.94 -30.48 2.41
#